data_AF-A0A7V6RN25-F1
#
_entry.id   AF-A0A7V6RN25-F1
#
_cell.length_a   1.000
_cell.length_b   1.000
_cell.length_c   1.000
_cell.angle_alpha   90.00
_cell.angle_beta   90.00
_cell.angle_gamma   90.00
#
_symmetry.space_group_name_H-M   'P 1'
#
loop_
_entity.id
_entity.type
_entity.pdbx_description
1 polymer ?
#
loop_
_entity_poly.entity_id
_entity_poly.type
_entity_poly.pdbx_seq_one_letter_code
_entity_poly.pdbx_strand_id
1 'polypeptide(L)' 'VSAKTALYMLIAILIIQQIESAIVTPNVMGGKLGMHPLVIVFVLLTGAQLFGIWGMLLAVPVTAVLRVLLIWIHLRLVG' A
#
# COMPACT_ATOMS: atom_id res chain seq x y z
N VAL A 1 8.81 6.46 -34.11
CA VAL A 1 7.54 6.43 -33.34
C VAL A 1 6.70 7.62 -33.77
N SER A 2 5.51 7.41 -34.35
CA SER A 2 4.67 8.50 -34.88
C SER A 2 3.70 9.01 -33.80
N ALA A 3 3.37 10.31 -33.81
CA ALA A 3 2.50 10.95 -32.82
C ALA A 3 1.12 10.28 -32.68
N LYS A 4 0.61 9.68 -33.76
CA LYS A 4 -0.66 8.93 -33.74
C LYS A 4 -0.55 7.67 -32.87
N THR A 5 0.56 6.94 -32.96
CA THR A 5 0.80 5.73 -32.14
C THR A 5 0.94 6.07 -30.66
N ALA A 6 1.57 7.21 -30.34
CA ALA A 6 1.68 7.70 -28.97
C ALA A 6 0.31 8.07 -28.37
N LEU A 7 -0.57 8.69 -29.17
CA LEU A 7 -1.93 9.03 -28.74
C LEU A 7 -2.76 7.77 -28.45
N TYR A 8 -2.69 6.74 -29.31
CA TYR A 8 -3.38 5.47 -29.06
C TYR A 8 -2.85 4.75 -27.82
N MET A 9 -1.52 4.73 -27.61
CA MET A 9 -0.91 4.18 -26.40
C MET A 9 -1.40 4.90 -25.14
N LEU A 10 -1.45 6.24 -25.15
CA LEU A 10 -1.90 7.02 -24.01
C LEU A 10 -3.35 6.70 -23.63
N ILE A 11 -4.23 6.63 -24.62
CA ILE A 11 -5.65 6.30 -24.40
C ILE A 11 -5.78 4.87 -23.86
N ALA A 12 -5.03 3.91 -24.43
CA ALA A 12 -5.04 2.52 -23.96
C ALA A 12 -4.56 2.42 -22.50
N ILE A 13 -3.45 3.07 -22.16
CA ILE A 13 -2.91 3.09 -20.79
C ILE A 13 -3.93 3.71 -19.84
N LEU A 14 -4.55 4.85 -20.19
CA LEU A 14 -5.57 5.45 -19.32
C LEU A 14 -6.72 4.48 -19.04
N ILE A 15 -7.26 3.81 -20.06
CA ILE A 15 -8.35 2.85 -19.87
C ILE A 15 -7.90 1.68 -18.98
N ILE A 16 -6.72 1.12 -19.25
CA ILE A 16 -6.15 0.01 -18.46
C ILE A 16 -5.95 0.44 -17.00
N GLN A 17 -5.35 1.61 -16.76
CA GLN A 17 -5.12 2.14 -15.41
C GLN A 17 -6.42 2.35 -14.63
N GLN A 18 -7.48 2.82 -15.29
CA GLN A 18 -8.79 2.99 -14.65
C GLN A 18 -9.38 1.65 -14.23
N ILE A 19 -9.32 0.64 -15.09
CA ILE A 19 -9.81 -0.72 -14.79
C ILE A 19 -8.98 -1.36 -13.67
N GLU A 20 -7.66 -1.23 -13.76
CA GLU A 20 -6.74 -1.78 -12.76
C GLU A 20 -7.03 -1.16 -11.39
N SER A 21 -7.03 0.16 -11.29
CA SER A 21 -7.20 0.87 -10.02
C SER A 21 -8.59 0.69 -9.42
N ALA A 22 -9.64 0.61 -10.24
CA ALA A 22 -11.03 0.54 -9.77
C ALA A 22 -11.52 -0.87 -9.47
N ILE A 23 -10.99 -1.90 -10.14
CA ILE A 23 -11.51 -3.27 -10.07
C ILE A 23 -10.43 -4.27 -9.66
N VAL A 24 -9.29 -4.26 -10.34
CA VAL A 24 -8.24 -5.26 -10.10
C VAL A 24 -7.56 -5.02 -8.76
N THR A 25 -7.14 -3.80 -8.48
CA THR A 25 -6.51 -3.40 -7.22
C THR A 25 -7.38 -3.73 -6.01
N PRO A 26 -8.67 -3.34 -5.91
CA PRO A 26 -9.47 -3.68 -4.73
C PRO A 26 -9.80 -5.17 -4.61
N ASN A 27 -9.98 -5.90 -5.71
CA ASN A 27 -10.26 -7.35 -5.66
C ASN A 27 -9.01 -8.18 -5.32
N VAL A 28 -7.83 -7.76 -5.78
CA VAL A 28 -6.56 -8.47 -5.56
C VAL A 28 -5.88 -8.03 -4.26
N MET A 29 -5.86 -6.72 -3.97
CA MET A 29 -5.31 -6.16 -2.72
C MET A 29 -6.33 -6.23 -1.58
N GLY A 30 -7.13 -7.29 -1.54
CA GLY A 30 -8.30 -7.48 -0.69
C GLY A 30 -8.16 -6.82 0.68
N GLY A 31 -9.05 -5.85 0.94
CA GLY A 31 -9.12 -5.09 2.18
C GLY A 31 -7.84 -4.28 2.41
N LYS A 32 -7.95 -2.95 2.28
CA LYS A 32 -6.94 -2.00 2.82
C LYS A 32 -6.42 -2.56 4.14
N LEU A 33 -5.13 -2.39 4.44
CA LEU A 33 -4.48 -2.81 5.69
C LEU A 33 -5.23 -2.42 6.98
N GLY A 34 -6.39 -1.75 6.93
CA GLY A 34 -7.29 -1.51 8.06
C GLY A 34 -6.65 -0.64 9.12
N MET A 35 -5.47 -0.10 8.83
CA MET A 35 -4.71 0.74 9.72
C MET A 35 -5.40 2.09 9.72
N HIS A 36 -5.92 2.44 10.88
CA HIS A 36 -6.50 3.75 11.10
C HIS A 36 -5.45 4.83 10.77
N PRO A 37 -5.81 5.93 10.09
CA PRO A 37 -4.85 6.98 9.72
C PRO A 37 -4.00 7.49 10.91
N LEU A 38 -4.57 7.52 12.12
CA LEU A 38 -3.85 7.88 13.34
C LEU A 38 -2.70 6.92 13.67
N VAL A 39 -2.81 5.62 13.40
CA VAL A 39 -1.73 4.65 13.63
C VAL A 39 -0.54 4.97 12.73
N ILE A 40 -0.81 5.33 11.47
CA ILE A 40 0.25 5.70 10.52
C ILE A 40 0.97 6.96 11.00
N VAL A 41 0.22 7.99 11.42
CA VAL A 41 0.81 9.21 11.99
C VAL A 41 1.63 8.90 13.23
N PHE A 42 1.11 8.11 14.15
CA PHE A 42 1.80 7.74 15.39
C PHE A 42 3.12 7.02 15.12
N VAL A 43 3.11 6.02 14.23
CA VAL A 43 4.33 5.26 13.91
C VAL A 43 5.33 6.10 13.11
N LEU A 44 4.87 7.00 12.24
CA LEU A 44 5.76 7.96 11.57
C LEU A 44 6.46 8.88 12.56
N LEU A 45 5.73 9.46 13.52
CA LEU A 45 6.30 10.34 14.53
C LEU A 45 7.27 9.57 15.46
N THR A 46 6.88 8.37 15.88
CA THR A 46 7.72 7.51 16.72
C THR A 46 8.99 7.08 15.96
N GLY A 47 8.86 6.68 14.70
CA GLY A 47 9.98 6.34 13.83
C GLY A 47 10.91 7.54 13.59
N ALA A 48 10.33 8.73 13.35
CA ALA A 48 11.08 9.97 13.23
C ALA A 48 11.92 10.26 14.46
N GLN A 49 11.36 10.06 15.66
CA GLN A 49 12.05 10.34 16.90
C GLN A 49 13.15 9.31 17.22
N LEU A 50 12.96 8.04 16.84
CA LEU A 50 13.92 6.97 17.14
C LEU A 50 15.11 6.94 16.16
N PHE A 51 14.85 7.08 14.85
CA PHE A 51 15.87 6.89 13.81
C PHE A 51 15.86 8.02 12.76
N GLY A 52 15.20 9.15 13.04
CA GLY A 52 15.14 10.29 12.13
C GLY A 52 14.44 9.94 10.81
N ILE A 53 15.02 10.41 9.71
CA ILE A 53 14.48 10.19 8.35
C ILE A 53 14.39 8.70 8.01
N TRP A 54 15.36 7.90 8.44
CA TRP A 54 15.36 6.46 8.20
C TRP A 54 14.20 5.76 8.93
N GLY A 55 13.91 6.20 10.15
CA GLY A 55 12.78 5.69 10.92
C GLY A 55 11.45 6.05 10.29
N MET A 56 11.29 7.26 9.72
CA MET A 56 10.09 7.64 8.97
C MET A 56 9.92 6.81 7.70
N LEU A 57 11.00 6.62 6.93
CA LEU A 57 10.98 5.85 5.68
C LEU A 57 10.56 4.40 5.92
N LEU A 58 11.06 3.79 7.00
CA LEU A 58 10.77 2.40 7.35
C LEU A 58 9.50 2.22 8.21
N ALA A 59 8.94 3.29 8.77
CA ALA A 59 7.82 3.20 9.72
C ALA A 59 6.62 2.44 9.16
N VAL A 60 6.19 2.84 7.96
CA VAL A 60 5.01 2.28 7.28
C VAL A 60 5.21 0.80 6.89
N PRO A 61 6.28 0.41 6.16
CA PRO A 61 6.47 -0.98 5.79
C PRO A 61 6.66 -1.90 6.99
N VAL A 62 7.41 -1.47 8.03
CA VAL A 62 7.59 -2.28 9.25
C VAL A 62 6.26 -2.51 9.97
N THR A 63 5.43 -1.46 10.09
CA THR A 63 4.09 -1.58 10.70
C THR A 63 3.19 -2.53 9.91
N ALA A 64 3.23 -2.45 8.57
CA ALA A 64 2.44 -3.33 7.71
C ALA A 64 2.85 -4.80 7.89
N VAL A 65 4.15 -5.11 7.91
CA VAL A 65 4.67 -6.47 8.13
C VAL A 65 4.28 -6.98 9.52
N LEU A 66 4.49 -6.16 10.57
CA LEU A 66 4.09 -6.53 11.94
C LEU A 66 2.61 -6.88 12.03
N ARG A 67 1.73 -6.09 11.40
CA ARG A 67 0.29 -6.37 11.40
C ARG A 67 -0.04 -7.70 10.73
N VAL A 68 0.56 -8.01 9.58
CA VAL A 68 0.35 -9.28 8.89
C VAL A 68 0.81 -10.46 9.75
N LEU A 69 1.98 -10.33 10.39
CA LEU A 69 2.48 -11.35 11.32
C LEU A 69 1.53 -11.56 12.51
N LEU A 70 1.03 -10.48 13.12
CA LEU A 70 0.08 -10.56 14.24
C LEU A 70 -1.23 -11.25 13.82
N ILE A 71 -1.79 -10.90 12.67
CA ILE A 71 -3.01 -11.54 12.14
C ILE A 71 -2.76 -13.03 11.90
N TRP A 72 -1.64 -13.36 11.25
CA TRP A 72 -1.29 -14.74 10.97
C TRP A 72 -1.11 -15.57 12.25
N ILE A 73 -0.42 -15.02 13.25
CA ILE A 73 -0.24 -15.65 14.56
C ILE A 73 -1.60 -15.83 15.26
N HIS A 74 -2.45 -14.81 15.27
CA HIS A 74 -3.75 -14.88 15.93
C HIS A 74 -4.65 -15.95 15.31
N LEU A 75 -4.70 -16.00 13.97
CA LEU A 75 -5.45 -17.03 13.24
C LEU A 75 -4.91 -18.44 13.51
N ARG A 76 -3.60 -18.59 13.72
CA ARG A 76 -2.96 -19.88 14.01
C ARG A 76 -3.12 -20.34 15.46
N LEU A 77 -3.31 -19.41 16.41
CA LEU A 77 -3.48 -19.74 17.83
C LEU A 77 -4.93 -20.02 18.23
N VAL A 78 -5.89 -19.45 17.49
CA VAL A 78 -7.33 -19.60 17.77
C VAL A 78 -7.98 -20.68 16.89
N GLY A 79 -7.32 -21.09 15.81
CA GLY A 79 -7.76 -22.15 14.89
C GLY A 79 -7.21 -23.54 15.21
#